data_AF-A0A5P8VSU5-F1
#
_entry.id   AF-A0A5P8VSU5-F1
#
_cell.length_a   1.000
_cell.length_b   1.000
_cell.length_c   1.000
_cell.angle_alpha   90.00
_cell.angle_beta   90.00
_cell.angle_gamma   90.00
#
_symmetry.space_group_name_H-M   'P 1'
#
loop_
_entity.id
_entity.type
_entity.pdbx_description
1 polymer ?
#
loop_
_entity_poly.entity_id
_entity_poly.type
_entity_poly.pdbx_seq_one_letter_code
_entity_poly.pdbx_strand_id
1 'polypeptide(L)'
;MKTDSIFYRIFQSIPTTFFELINQPPQLPSVYQFSSVEVKQLAFRIDGVFLPNAAELPIYFAEVQFQPDKKFYSRLFTEIFNYLDKTELINNWRGVVIYPNRSVDTGDSERYTELLNSQRVTRVYLDELSSIEASSIGIETVKVIRNS
;
A
#
# COMPACT_ATOMS: atom_id res chain seq x y z
N MET A 1 12.14 2.43 -8.79
CA MET A 1 12.35 3.84 -8.35
C MET A 1 11.47 4.84 -9.11
N LYS A 2 11.52 4.97 -10.44
CA LYS A 2 10.69 5.98 -11.15
C LYS A 2 9.19 5.68 -11.06
N THR A 3 8.78 4.44 -11.32
CA THR A 3 7.37 4.03 -11.34
C THR A 3 6.72 4.14 -9.96
N ASP A 4 7.41 3.67 -8.91
CA ASP A 4 6.97 3.76 -7.52
C ASP A 4 6.65 5.21 -7.14
N SER A 5 7.53 6.16 -7.49
CA SER A 5 7.31 7.59 -7.22
C SER A 5 6.08 8.20 -7.90
N ILE A 6 5.63 7.65 -9.04
CA ILE A 6 4.43 8.12 -9.74
C ILE A 6 3.18 7.66 -8.98
N PHE A 7 3.15 6.43 -8.47
CA PHE A 7 2.04 5.93 -7.67
C PHE A 7 1.84 6.76 -6.40
N TYR A 8 2.91 7.07 -5.66
CA TYR A 8 2.78 7.90 -4.46
C TYR A 8 2.32 9.33 -4.78
N ARG A 9 2.70 9.91 -5.94
CA ARG A 9 2.15 11.20 -6.40
C ARG A 9 0.67 11.11 -6.73
N ILE A 10 0.22 10.00 -7.33
CA ILE A 10 -1.21 9.76 -7.59
C ILE A 10 -1.95 9.64 -6.26
N PHE A 11 -1.46 8.86 -5.31
CA PHE A 11 -2.09 8.72 -3.99
C PHE A 11 -2.14 10.04 -3.22
N GLN A 12 -1.10 10.87 -3.33
CA GLN A 12 -1.08 12.20 -2.75
C GLN A 12 -2.10 13.14 -3.40
N SER A 13 -2.28 13.05 -4.73
CA SER A 13 -3.15 13.96 -5.49
C SER A 13 -4.61 13.51 -5.53
N ILE A 14 -4.83 12.19 -5.55
CA ILE A 14 -6.12 11.52 -5.69
C ILE A 14 -6.13 10.30 -4.75
N PRO A 15 -6.28 10.51 -3.42
CA PRO A 15 -6.28 9.43 -2.43
C PRO A 15 -7.34 8.34 -2.67
N THR A 16 -8.47 8.71 -3.29
CA THR A 16 -9.55 7.77 -3.64
C THR A 16 -9.06 6.59 -4.46
N THR A 17 -8.06 6.80 -5.33
CA THR A 17 -7.45 5.77 -6.17
C THR A 17 -6.95 4.58 -5.35
N PHE A 18 -6.31 4.84 -4.21
CA PHE A 18 -5.81 3.77 -3.35
C PHE A 18 -6.95 2.91 -2.79
N PHE A 19 -8.01 3.55 -2.27
CA PHE A 19 -9.14 2.87 -1.66
C PHE A 19 -9.98 2.11 -2.69
N GLU A 20 -10.09 2.64 -3.92
CA GLU A 20 -10.70 1.93 -5.05
C GLU A 20 -9.91 0.66 -5.40
N LEU A 21 -8.57 0.71 -5.43
CA LEU A 21 -7.72 -0.46 -5.72
C LEU A 21 -7.91 -1.61 -4.72
N ILE A 22 -8.31 -1.30 -3.48
CA ILE A 22 -8.58 -2.30 -2.43
C ILE A 22 -10.08 -2.52 -2.19
N ASN A 23 -10.93 -2.09 -3.12
CA ASN A 23 -12.40 -2.22 -3.07
C ASN A 23 -13.02 -1.68 -1.76
N GLN A 24 -12.48 -0.58 -1.23
CA GLN A 24 -13.05 0.13 -0.09
C GLN A 24 -14.06 1.20 -0.55
N PRO A 25 -15.02 1.58 0.32
CA PRO A 25 -16.02 2.58 -0.04
C PRO A 25 -15.39 3.93 -0.44
N PRO A 26 -15.92 4.62 -1.47
CA PRO A 26 -15.35 5.87 -1.98
C PRO A 26 -15.48 7.05 -1.00
N GLN A 27 -16.23 6.87 0.09
CA GLN A 27 -16.37 7.85 1.17
C GLN A 27 -15.22 7.78 2.18
N LEU A 28 -14.58 6.62 2.31
CA LEU A 28 -13.49 6.36 3.24
C LEU A 28 -12.28 7.31 3.04
N PRO A 29 -11.83 7.66 1.82
CA PRO A 29 -10.71 8.58 1.62
C PRO A 29 -10.85 9.93 2.32
N SER A 30 -12.07 10.43 2.52
CA SER A 30 -12.32 11.74 3.16
C SER A 30 -11.89 11.80 4.63
N VAL A 31 -11.75 10.64 5.28
CA VAL A 31 -11.32 10.52 6.67
C VAL A 31 -9.86 10.06 6.82
N TYR A 32 -9.09 10.05 5.72
CA TYR A 32 -7.68 9.70 5.71
C TYR A 32 -6.80 10.82 5.19
N GLN A 33 -5.61 10.94 5.77
CA GLN A 33 -4.54 11.79 5.28
C GLN A 33 -3.40 10.92 4.73
N PHE A 34 -3.02 11.15 3.48
CA PHE A 34 -1.82 10.55 2.90
C PHE A 34 -0.57 11.26 3.42
N SER A 35 0.43 10.49 3.83
CA SER A 35 1.70 10.94 4.36
C SER A 35 2.82 10.01 3.92
N SER A 36 4.04 10.53 3.93
CA SER A 36 5.26 9.74 3.85
C SER A 36 6.05 9.97 5.13
N VAL A 37 6.49 8.88 5.76
CA VAL A 37 7.10 8.93 7.09
C VAL A 37 8.55 8.51 7.01
N GLU A 38 9.44 9.38 7.49
CA GLU A 38 10.84 9.03 7.73
C GLU A 38 11.05 8.65 9.19
N VAL A 39 11.53 7.43 9.42
CA VAL A 39 11.88 6.95 10.77
C VAL A 39 13.37 7.16 10.99
N LYS A 40 13.69 8.25 11.68
CA LYS A 40 15.06 8.79 11.83
C LYS A 40 16.09 7.82 12.42
N GLN A 41 15.69 6.92 13.33
CA GLN A 41 16.63 6.04 14.04
C GLN A 41 17.25 4.94 13.16
N LEU A 42 16.60 4.60 12.05
CA LEU A 42 17.02 3.51 11.16
C LEU A 42 17.18 3.95 9.69
N ALA A 43 17.03 5.26 9.42
CA ALA A 43 17.09 5.85 8.09
C ALA A 43 16.20 5.15 7.05
N PHE A 44 15.07 4.58 7.47
CA PHE A 44 14.07 4.03 6.57
C PHE A 44 12.91 5.00 6.41
N ARG A 45 12.30 4.96 5.23
CA ARG A 45 11.16 5.78 4.86
C ARG A 45 10.05 4.87 4.38
N ILE A 46 8.84 5.11 4.88
CA ILE A 46 7.63 4.51 4.35
C ILE A 46 6.98 5.55 3.44
N ASP A 47 6.91 5.24 2.16
CA ASP A 47 6.50 6.20 1.14
C ASP A 47 4.98 6.36 1.06
N GLY A 48 4.22 5.32 1.42
CA GLY A 48 2.76 5.36 1.44
C GLY A 48 2.17 5.03 2.80
N VAL A 49 1.79 6.06 3.57
CA VAL A 49 1.04 5.90 4.82
C VAL A 49 -0.26 6.67 4.73
N PHE A 50 -1.40 6.01 4.92
CA PHE A 50 -2.70 6.67 5.07
C PHE A 50 -3.10 6.62 6.54
N LEU A 51 -3.12 7.79 7.17
CA LEU A 51 -3.48 7.98 8.57
C LEU A 51 -4.96 8.33 8.69
N PRO A 52 -5.77 7.57 9.44
CA PRO A 52 -7.15 7.92 9.68
C PRO A 52 -7.26 9.06 10.69
N ASN A 53 -8.36 9.81 10.64
CA ASN A 53 -8.72 10.81 11.66
C ASN A 53 -9.45 10.22 12.88
N ALA A 54 -9.73 8.90 12.88
CA ALA A 54 -10.48 8.19 13.91
C ALA A 54 -9.73 6.93 14.38
N ALA A 55 -9.80 6.62 15.68
CA ALA A 55 -8.99 5.58 16.32
C ALA A 55 -9.42 4.15 15.97
N GLU A 56 -10.70 3.96 15.64
CA GLU A 56 -11.29 2.68 15.26
C GLU A 56 -10.92 2.24 13.84
N LEU A 57 -10.44 3.17 13.02
CA LEU A 57 -10.01 2.93 11.65
C LEU A 57 -8.54 2.50 11.61
N PRO A 58 -8.15 1.59 10.69
CA PRO A 58 -6.78 1.15 10.59
C PRO A 58 -5.88 2.17 9.89
N ILE A 59 -4.61 2.23 10.25
CA ILE A 59 -3.57 2.84 9.42
C ILE A 59 -3.33 1.93 8.21
N TYR A 60 -3.27 2.49 7.00
CA TYR A 60 -2.84 1.74 5.82
C TYR A 60 -1.39 2.05 5.46
N PHE A 61 -0.59 1.01 5.32
CA PHE A 61 0.75 1.06 4.75
C PHE A 61 0.69 0.54 3.31
N ALA A 62 0.98 1.40 2.34
CA ALA A 62 0.89 1.12 0.93
C ALA A 62 2.29 1.07 0.32
N GLU A 63 2.67 -0.08 -0.23
CA GLU A 63 3.94 -0.27 -0.92
C GLU A 63 3.74 -0.71 -2.36
N VAL A 64 4.57 -0.18 -3.25
CA VAL A 64 4.51 -0.43 -4.69
C VAL A 64 5.78 -1.15 -5.12
N GLN A 65 5.65 -2.38 -5.63
CA GLN A 65 6.80 -3.24 -5.94
C GLN A 65 6.77 -3.70 -7.40
N PHE A 66 7.54 -3.02 -8.25
CA PHE A 66 7.64 -3.29 -9.69
C PHE A 66 8.85 -4.15 -10.09
N GLN A 67 9.66 -4.57 -9.13
CA GLN A 67 10.84 -5.40 -9.35
C GLN A 67 10.81 -6.63 -8.45
N PRO A 68 11.31 -7.80 -8.89
CA PRO A 68 11.43 -8.95 -8.00
C PRO A 68 12.33 -8.64 -6.81
N ASP A 69 11.88 -8.96 -5.59
CA ASP A 69 12.69 -8.86 -4.39
C ASP A 69 12.33 -9.93 -3.37
N LYS A 70 13.25 -10.86 -3.15
CA LYS A 70 13.11 -11.95 -2.18
C LYS A 70 13.00 -11.46 -0.73
N LYS A 71 13.59 -10.31 -0.41
CA LYS A 71 13.59 -9.75 0.95
C LYS A 71 12.43 -8.79 1.20
N PHE A 72 11.56 -8.56 0.21
CA PHE A 72 10.53 -7.54 0.27
C PHE A 72 9.69 -7.61 1.55
N TYR A 73 9.07 -8.77 1.83
CA TYR A 73 8.22 -8.95 3.01
C TYR A 73 8.96 -8.72 4.32
N SER A 74 10.22 -9.17 4.42
CA SER A 74 11.03 -8.91 5.62
C SER A 74 11.26 -7.41 5.87
N ARG A 75 11.47 -6.63 4.80
CA ARG A 75 11.65 -5.18 4.89
C ARG A 75 10.34 -4.49 5.25
N LEU A 76 9.27 -4.80 4.51
CA LEU A 76 7.92 -4.28 4.74
C LEU A 76 7.48 -4.44 6.20
N PHE A 77 7.58 -5.66 6.75
CA PHE A 77 7.12 -5.90 8.12
C PHE A 77 8.02 -5.26 9.17
N THR A 78 9.33 -5.21 8.92
CA THR A 78 10.26 -4.47 9.79
C THR A 78 9.89 -2.99 9.85
N GLU A 79 9.63 -2.38 8.70
CA GLU A 79 9.26 -0.96 8.59
C GLU A 79 7.93 -0.67 9.29
N ILE A 80 6.90 -1.47 9.03
CA ILE A 80 5.57 -1.33 9.65
C ILE A 80 5.67 -1.46 11.18
N PHE A 81 6.30 -2.52 11.69
CA PHE A 81 6.35 -2.75 13.14
C PHE A 81 7.23 -1.72 13.85
N ASN A 82 8.31 -1.25 13.21
CA ASN A 82 9.09 -0.14 13.73
C ASN A 82 8.29 1.17 13.75
N TYR A 83 7.49 1.44 12.73
CA TYR A 83 6.61 2.62 12.76
C TYR A 83 5.65 2.53 13.94
N LEU A 84 4.94 1.40 14.10
CA LEU A 84 3.96 1.22 15.17
C LEU A 84 4.59 1.36 16.56
N ASP A 85 5.78 0.79 16.79
CA ASP A 85 6.54 0.93 18.04
C ASP A 85 6.93 2.38 18.38
N LYS A 86 7.09 3.23 17.36
CA LYS A 86 7.55 4.62 17.51
C LYS A 86 6.43 5.65 17.54
N THR A 87 5.18 5.24 17.39
CA THR A 87 4.03 6.15 17.47
C THR A 87 3.19 5.89 18.70
N GLU A 88 2.50 6.92 19.19
CA GLU A 88 1.47 6.79 20.24
C GLU A 88 0.09 6.41 19.66
N LEU A 89 0.00 6.19 18.34
CA LEU A 89 -1.24 5.82 17.67
C LEU A 89 -1.64 4.39 18.07
N ILE A 90 -2.84 4.26 18.61
CA ILE A 90 -3.41 2.96 19.03
C ILE A 90 -4.22 2.27 17.92
N ASN A 91 -4.26 2.90 16.74
CA ASN A 91 -4.99 2.39 15.59
C ASN A 91 -4.53 0.97 15.25
N ASN A 92 -5.47 0.16 14.77
CA ASN A 92 -5.12 -1.07 14.07
C ASN A 92 -4.33 -0.75 12.78
N TRP A 93 -3.80 -1.75 12.09
CA TRP A 93 -3.06 -1.54 10.84
C TRP A 93 -3.41 -2.54 9.74
N ARG A 94 -3.22 -2.11 8.49
CA ARG A 94 -3.33 -2.95 7.29
C ARG A 94 -2.19 -2.64 6.31
N GLY A 95 -1.63 -3.68 5.71
CA GLY A 95 -0.66 -3.56 4.62
C GLY A 95 -1.35 -3.72 3.27
N VAL A 96 -0.91 -2.93 2.28
CA VAL A 96 -1.35 -3.07 0.90
C VAL A 96 -0.12 -3.06 0.01
N VAL A 97 0.06 -4.13 -0.76
CA VAL A 97 1.19 -4.27 -1.68
C VAL A 97 0.67 -4.30 -3.10
N ILE A 98 1.17 -3.41 -3.94
CA ILE A 98 0.75 -3.24 -5.32
C ILE A 98 1.86 -3.75 -6.24
N TYR A 99 1.54 -4.79 -7.01
CA TYR A 99 2.42 -5.43 -7.97
C TYR A 99 1.88 -5.24 -9.39
N PRO A 100 2.75 -5.12 -10.42
CA PRO A 100 2.29 -5.10 -11.80
C PRO A 100 1.62 -6.42 -12.20
N ASN A 101 2.10 -7.56 -11.69
CA ASN A 101 1.55 -8.91 -11.86
C ASN A 101 2.16 -9.89 -10.85
N ARG A 102 1.64 -11.12 -10.80
CA ARG A 102 2.10 -12.17 -9.87
C ARG A 102 3.55 -12.60 -10.05
N SER A 103 4.12 -12.50 -11.25
CA SER A 103 5.49 -12.97 -11.51
C SER A 103 6.56 -12.13 -10.80
N VAL A 104 6.21 -10.90 -10.39
CA VAL A 104 7.08 -10.00 -9.63
C VAL A 104 7.04 -10.29 -8.12
N ASP A 105 5.92 -10.82 -7.62
CA ASP A 105 5.72 -11.23 -6.22
C ASP A 105 6.52 -12.49 -5.91
N THR A 106 7.82 -12.29 -5.68
CA THR A 106 8.85 -13.32 -5.46
C THR A 106 9.40 -13.30 -4.04
N GLY A 107 8.76 -12.53 -3.15
CA GLY A 107 9.15 -12.40 -1.75
C GLY A 107 8.99 -13.72 -1.00
N ASP A 108 9.90 -14.00 -0.06
CA ASP A 108 9.76 -15.14 0.84
C ASP A 108 8.54 -14.94 1.76
N SER A 109 7.50 -15.75 1.56
CA SER A 109 6.20 -15.62 2.23
C SER A 109 6.01 -16.58 3.40
N GLU A 110 6.78 -17.66 3.47
CA GLU A 110 6.54 -18.76 4.43
C GLU A 110 6.62 -18.27 5.87
N ARG A 111 7.61 -17.40 6.16
CA ARG A 111 7.83 -16.79 7.49
C ARG A 111 6.73 -15.82 7.93
N TYR A 112 5.88 -15.39 7.01
CA TYR A 112 4.87 -14.35 7.24
C TYR A 112 3.47 -14.82 6.85
N THR A 113 3.28 -16.13 6.78
CA THR A 113 2.06 -16.80 6.29
C THR A 113 0.81 -16.28 7.01
N GLU A 114 0.85 -16.08 8.32
CA GLU A 114 -0.28 -15.58 9.11
C GLU A 114 -0.68 -14.15 8.73
N LEU A 115 0.29 -13.31 8.35
CA LEU A 115 0.03 -11.94 7.90
C LEU A 115 -0.47 -11.93 6.45
N LEU A 116 0.11 -12.75 5.59
CA LEU A 116 -0.16 -12.78 4.15
C LEU A 116 -1.42 -13.56 3.74
N ASN A 117 -1.84 -14.53 4.57
CA ASN A 117 -3.04 -15.34 4.35
C ASN A 117 -4.24 -14.89 5.20
N SER A 118 -4.06 -13.87 6.05
CA SER A 118 -5.17 -13.20 6.72
C SER A 118 -5.61 -11.95 5.95
N GLN A 119 -6.57 -11.20 6.48
CA GLN A 119 -6.97 -9.90 5.94
C GLN A 119 -6.00 -8.76 6.34
N ARG A 120 -4.83 -9.09 6.90
CA ARG A 120 -3.86 -8.10 7.36
C ARG A 120 -3.12 -7.42 6.20
N VAL A 121 -2.80 -8.19 5.16
CA VAL A 121 -2.09 -7.71 3.98
C VAL A 121 -2.88 -8.02 2.71
N THR A 122 -3.23 -6.98 1.96
CA THR A 122 -3.87 -7.12 0.66
C THR A 122 -2.80 -7.00 -0.44
N ARG A 123 -2.71 -8.02 -1.29
CA ARG A 123 -1.86 -7.99 -2.49
C ARG A 123 -2.73 -7.66 -3.70
N VAL A 124 -2.43 -6.55 -4.35
CA VAL A 124 -3.12 -6.07 -5.55
C VAL A 124 -2.22 -6.32 -6.75
N TYR A 125 -2.73 -7.04 -7.75
CA TYR A 125 -2.03 -7.30 -9.00
C TYR A 125 -2.69 -6.50 -10.12
N LEU A 126 -1.96 -5.54 -10.71
CA LEU A 126 -2.52 -4.55 -11.63
C LEU A 126 -3.02 -5.14 -12.96
N ASP A 127 -2.45 -6.26 -13.40
CA ASP A 127 -2.91 -7.03 -14.57
C ASP A 127 -4.25 -7.75 -14.33
N GLU A 128 -4.62 -7.97 -13.06
CA GLU A 128 -5.86 -8.65 -12.65
C GLU A 128 -7.03 -7.70 -12.37
N LEU A 129 -6.84 -6.39 -12.52
CA LEU A 129 -7.88 -5.36 -12.28
C LEU A 129 -9.01 -5.36 -13.32
N SER A 130 -9.10 -6.39 -14.17
CA SER A 130 -9.99 -6.50 -15.33
C SER A 130 -11.49 -6.58 -15.02
N SER A 131 -11.89 -6.49 -13.74
CA SER A 131 -13.28 -6.56 -13.28
C SER A 131 -13.72 -5.41 -12.36
N ILE A 132 -12.84 -4.44 -12.05
CA ILE A 132 -13.31 -3.20 -11.39
C ILE A 132 -14.02 -2.39 -12.47
N GLU A 133 -15.35 -2.26 -12.36
CA GLU A 133 -16.16 -1.42 -13.24
C GLU A 133 -15.48 -0.05 -13.37
N ALA A 134 -14.88 0.18 -14.54
CA ALA A 134 -14.09 1.35 -14.85
C ALA A 134 -14.98 2.59 -14.76
N SER A 135 -14.96 3.25 -13.61
CA SER A 135 -15.82 4.41 -13.36
C SER A 135 -15.07 5.58 -12.71
N SER A 136 -13.79 5.41 -12.33
CA SER A 136 -12.97 6.47 -11.76
C SER A 136 -11.72 6.77 -12.59
N ILE A 137 -11.36 8.07 -12.62
CA ILE A 137 -10.14 8.58 -13.27
C ILE A 137 -8.87 7.98 -12.64
N GLY A 138 -8.91 7.69 -11.34
CA GLY A 138 -7.80 7.10 -10.60
C GLY A 138 -7.40 5.73 -11.13
N ILE A 139 -8.38 4.83 -11.30
CA ILE A 139 -8.15 3.47 -11.83
C ILE A 139 -7.66 3.51 -13.28
N GLU A 140 -8.21 4.40 -14.11
CA GLU A 140 -7.74 4.55 -15.50
C GLU A 140 -6.28 5.05 -15.57
N THR A 141 -5.91 5.98 -14.68
CA THR A 141 -4.51 6.45 -14.58
C THR A 141 -3.56 5.32 -14.20
N VAL A 142 -3.95 4.47 -13.23
CA VAL A 142 -3.16 3.30 -12.81
C VAL A 142 -3.00 2.29 -13.96
N LYS A 143 -4.06 2.03 -14.74
CA LYS A 143 -4.01 1.13 -15.90
C LYS A 143 -3.05 1.62 -16.99
N VAL A 144 -2.92 2.93 -17.19
CA VAL A 144 -1.96 3.51 -18.15
C VAL A 144 -0.53 3.26 -17.70
N ILE A 145 -0.23 3.50 -16.41
CA ILE A 145 1.11 3.33 -15.85
C ILE A 145 1.57 1.88 -15.89
N ARG A 146 0.65 0.92 -15.75
CA ARG A 146 0.95 -0.52 -15.91
C ARG A 146 1.68 -0.83 -17.22
N ASN A 147 1.38 -0.11 -18.30
CA ASN A 147 1.92 -0.36 -19.64
C ASN A 147 3.14 0.52 -19.99
N SER A 148 3.64 1.32 -19.02
CA SER A 148 4.74 2.30 -19.20
C SER A 148 6.08 1.74 -18.71
#